data_AF-A0A646P0U8-F1
#
_entry.id   AF-A0A646P0U8-F1
#
_cell.length_a   1.000
_cell.length_b   1.000
_cell.length_c   1.000
_cell.angle_alpha   90.00
_cell.angle_beta   90.00
_cell.angle_gamma   90.00
#
_symmetry.space_group_name_H-M   'P 1'
#
loop_
_entity.id
_entity.type
_entity.pdbx_description
1 polymer ?
#
loop_
_entity_poly.entity_id
_entity_poly.type
_entity_poly.pdbx_seq_one_letter_code
_entity_poly.pdbx_strand_id
1 'polypeptide(L)'
;MTISSVAPLQLGVADLELFMDAAAYFSDGDDRTRVDVYYWTPPAGISFVKNIGFDIPLGIPGEGKDFHSTFIHQNPLESDTNKAGTFINKDDPDSLLYLNEIHEGLPVPSPNPLVRFNERPTIMRAIRLKSKLVAEGRDTKSAWRLLDNYGTEHRFFLAPATGVVPPGFPYLLLKDTLVQPRLRLTHFEIKLPNGGVSTNELYANGRHQCKVVVEVIAEQMQPDGNWAAIRLTQAQHNSLTITRYSANVNEPLPRGWSCDHVKNIYDAGLWNAASEEGEQNKSIVMEVRSSDIQMEVVDRYLRLDANTPIEDMRFMASINVGGVTYTTNYTKEDVQFDSYISIRAVQPYRLLAQNLVGHVDVSAYNDDKCDIDVYYWVPPNGVRFIVNRGLSAFLSVDYAGLNFRASYDVKDGQGAFNRAGIVVNKDVPNPSVLLADIFTRPPNAYQRYVRFDRYQTIMRAVRCRGKYNTQFMRDSRAQWRLWDNFGCEHVFGFGQADSGNVINLIDG
;
A
#
# COMPACT_ATOMS: atom_id res chain seq x y z
N MET A 1 41.02 -5.36 5.98
CA MET A 1 40.12 -4.20 5.82
C MET A 1 39.65 -4.21 4.38
N THR A 2 38.42 -4.63 4.13
CA THR A 2 37.89 -4.75 2.77
C THR A 2 37.25 -3.41 2.43
N ILE A 3 37.87 -2.66 1.51
CA ILE A 3 37.30 -1.41 1.01
C ILE A 3 36.27 -1.81 -0.05
N SER A 4 34.99 -1.61 0.25
CA SER A 4 33.90 -1.81 -0.72
C SER A 4 33.57 -0.47 -1.36
N SER A 5 33.47 -0.43 -2.68
CA SER A 5 33.05 0.77 -3.40
C SER A 5 31.59 1.10 -3.07
N VAL A 6 31.30 2.38 -2.84
CA VAL A 6 29.94 2.91 -2.71
C VAL A 6 29.51 3.48 -4.05
N ALA A 7 28.23 3.30 -4.40
CA ALA A 7 27.69 3.86 -5.63
C ALA A 7 27.81 5.40 -5.65
N PRO A 8 28.14 6.01 -6.79
CA PRO A 8 28.15 7.47 -6.92
C PRO A 8 26.77 8.06 -6.62
N LEU A 9 26.73 9.16 -5.89
CA LEU A 9 25.50 9.90 -5.64
C LEU A 9 24.96 10.47 -6.96
N GLN A 10 23.69 10.24 -7.27
CA GLN A 10 23.02 10.81 -8.44
C GLN A 10 22.04 11.88 -7.97
N LEU A 11 22.21 13.11 -8.45
CA LEU A 11 21.29 14.21 -8.17
C LEU A 11 20.17 14.24 -9.21
N GLY A 12 18.93 14.30 -8.73
CA GLY A 12 17.77 14.62 -9.56
C GLY A 12 17.48 16.12 -9.57
N VAL A 13 16.64 16.58 -10.51
CA VAL A 13 16.18 17.98 -10.57
C VAL A 13 15.50 18.40 -9.27
N ALA A 14 14.81 17.48 -8.60
CA ALA A 14 14.13 17.73 -7.33
C ALA A 14 15.11 18.06 -6.18
N ASP A 15 16.37 17.67 -6.31
CA ASP A 15 17.41 17.95 -5.31
C ASP A 15 18.06 19.34 -5.51
N LEU A 16 17.73 20.04 -6.60
CA LEU A 16 18.33 21.32 -6.98
C LEU A 16 17.40 22.50 -6.67
N GLU A 17 17.97 23.56 -6.12
CA GLU A 17 17.26 24.82 -5.91
C GLU A 17 17.41 25.74 -7.14
N LEU A 18 16.29 26.09 -7.77
CA LEU A 18 16.26 27.02 -8.90
C LEU A 18 16.21 28.49 -8.43
N PHE A 19 17.10 29.31 -8.97
CA PHE A 19 17.00 30.76 -8.96
C PHE A 19 17.05 31.32 -10.39
N MET A 20 16.22 32.31 -10.69
CA MET A 20 16.16 32.96 -12.00
C MET A 20 16.42 34.46 -11.84
N ASP A 21 17.49 34.96 -12.47
CA ASP A 21 17.67 36.40 -12.71
C ASP A 21 16.94 36.76 -14.02
N ALA A 22 15.68 37.14 -13.87
CA ALA A 22 14.86 37.61 -14.97
C ALA A 22 15.35 38.99 -15.43
N ALA A 23 15.54 39.15 -16.74
CA ALA A 23 16.12 40.38 -17.31
C ALA A 23 17.50 40.72 -16.71
N ALA A 24 18.38 39.72 -16.61
CA ALA A 24 19.82 39.88 -16.39
C ALA A 24 20.44 40.91 -17.37
N TYR A 25 19.87 40.99 -18.57
CA TYR A 25 20.00 42.12 -19.48
C TYR A 25 18.68 42.40 -20.21
N PHE A 26 18.39 43.67 -20.50
CA PHE A 26 17.23 44.09 -21.29
C PHE A 26 17.51 45.40 -22.05
N SER A 27 17.24 45.42 -23.36
CA SER A 27 17.15 46.63 -24.17
C SER A 27 15.70 46.94 -24.55
N ASP A 28 15.33 48.23 -24.46
CA ASP A 28 14.00 48.73 -24.83
C ASP A 28 13.99 49.26 -26.28
N GLY A 29 12.80 49.40 -26.88
CA GLY A 29 12.59 49.90 -28.25
C GLY A 29 12.13 48.85 -29.27
N ASP A 30 12.33 49.15 -30.56
CA ASP A 30 11.92 48.27 -31.67
C ASP A 30 12.80 47.01 -31.78
N ASP A 31 14.02 47.05 -31.27
CA ASP A 31 14.98 45.95 -31.31
C ASP A 31 15.28 45.38 -29.92
N ARG A 32 14.29 44.68 -29.37
CA ARG A 32 14.34 44.15 -28.01
C ARG A 32 15.26 42.95 -27.94
N THR A 33 16.28 43.05 -27.12
CA THR A 33 17.13 41.94 -26.71
C THR A 33 17.00 41.76 -25.21
N ARG A 34 16.65 40.55 -24.79
CA ARG A 34 16.50 40.19 -23.38
C ARG A 34 17.29 38.92 -23.08
N VAL A 35 17.97 38.94 -21.95
CA VAL A 35 18.67 37.77 -21.41
C VAL A 35 18.12 37.46 -20.01
N ASP A 36 17.70 36.22 -19.81
CA ASP A 36 17.40 35.66 -18.50
C ASP A 36 18.49 34.63 -18.15
N VAL A 37 18.95 34.60 -16.90
CA VAL A 37 19.93 33.61 -16.41
C VAL A 37 19.31 32.74 -15.32
N TYR A 38 19.50 31.44 -15.45
CA TYR A 38 18.95 30.41 -14.56
C TYR A 38 20.10 29.72 -13.83
N TYR A 39 19.96 29.55 -12.52
CA TYR A 39 20.95 28.98 -11.63
C TYR A 39 20.32 27.79 -10.90
N TRP A 40 20.98 26.64 -10.91
CA TRP A 40 20.58 25.48 -10.10
C TRP A 40 21.64 25.20 -9.05
N THR A 41 21.26 25.27 -7.78
CA THR A 41 22.16 25.10 -6.64
C THR A 41 21.95 23.70 -6.04
N PRO A 42 22.99 22.85 -5.98
CA PRO A 42 22.91 21.54 -5.33
C PRO A 42 22.79 21.67 -3.79
N PRO A 43 22.41 20.59 -3.08
CA PRO A 43 22.30 20.62 -1.64
C PRO A 43 23.68 20.74 -0.96
N ALA A 44 23.66 21.14 0.31
CA ALA A 44 24.87 21.38 1.08
C ALA A 44 25.83 20.17 1.05
N GLY A 45 27.12 20.45 0.82
CA GLY A 45 28.17 19.42 0.74
C GLY A 45 28.47 18.91 -0.67
N ILE A 46 27.66 19.30 -1.66
CA ILE A 46 27.90 19.02 -3.08
C ILE A 46 28.07 20.36 -3.81
N SER A 47 29.00 20.41 -4.76
CA SER A 47 29.14 21.54 -5.67
C SER A 47 29.50 21.04 -7.06
N PHE A 48 28.92 21.67 -8.08
CA PHE A 48 29.38 21.47 -9.45
C PHE A 48 30.70 22.21 -9.63
N VAL A 49 31.72 21.51 -10.13
CA VAL A 49 33.09 22.03 -10.27
C VAL A 49 33.53 22.14 -11.74
N LYS A 50 32.80 21.52 -12.66
CA LYS A 50 33.02 21.68 -14.11
C LYS A 50 31.72 21.60 -14.89
N ASN A 51 31.49 22.56 -15.79
CA ASN A 51 30.43 22.49 -16.79
C ASN A 51 30.99 21.92 -18.10
N ILE A 52 30.60 20.70 -18.44
CA ILE A 52 31.05 20.02 -19.67
C ILE A 52 30.25 20.50 -20.88
N GLY A 53 29.06 21.06 -20.65
CA GLY A 53 28.14 21.52 -21.69
C GLY A 53 27.20 20.42 -22.19
N PHE A 54 26.63 20.63 -23.37
CA PHE A 54 25.74 19.67 -24.02
C PHE A 54 26.51 18.63 -24.83
N ASP A 55 26.06 17.37 -24.85
CA ASP A 55 26.65 16.31 -25.68
C ASP A 55 26.65 16.65 -27.18
N ILE A 56 25.60 17.34 -27.64
CA ILE A 56 25.37 17.73 -29.02
C ILE A 56 24.88 19.18 -28.99
N PRO A 57 25.78 20.17 -28.93
CA PRO A 57 25.39 21.57 -28.98
C PRO A 57 24.82 21.91 -30.36
N LEU A 58 23.86 22.83 -30.38
CA LEU A 58 23.24 23.33 -31.59
C LEU A 58 24.17 24.35 -32.26
N GLY A 59 24.68 24.04 -33.44
CA GLY A 59 25.43 25.01 -34.25
C GLY A 59 24.52 26.13 -34.78
N ILE A 60 24.63 27.33 -34.21
CA ILE A 60 23.90 28.53 -34.66
C ILE A 60 24.91 29.57 -35.18
N PRO A 61 24.74 30.09 -36.41
CA PRO A 61 25.56 31.20 -36.90
C PRO A 61 25.52 32.41 -35.95
N GLY A 62 26.67 33.03 -35.70
CA GLY A 62 26.80 34.17 -34.78
C GLY A 62 26.80 33.79 -33.29
N GLU A 63 26.72 32.52 -32.93
CA GLU A 63 26.92 32.07 -31.55
C GLU A 63 28.35 32.31 -31.07
N GLY A 64 28.50 32.84 -29.85
CA GLY A 64 29.80 33.04 -29.26
C GLY A 64 30.53 31.71 -29.00
N LYS A 65 31.85 31.73 -29.13
CA LYS A 65 32.71 30.53 -29.17
C LYS A 65 32.47 29.51 -28.05
N ASP A 66 32.24 30.00 -26.83
CA ASP A 66 32.11 29.18 -25.63
C ASP A 66 30.64 28.97 -25.21
N PHE A 67 29.69 29.61 -25.90
CA PHE A 67 28.27 29.43 -25.64
C PHE A 67 27.73 28.27 -26.48
N HIS A 68 27.16 27.28 -25.81
CA HIS A 68 26.56 26.12 -26.44
C HIS A 68 25.05 26.18 -26.31
N SER A 69 24.35 26.35 -27.42
CA SER A 69 22.89 26.22 -27.44
C SER A 69 22.43 24.77 -27.41
N THR A 70 21.25 24.52 -26.87
CA THR A 70 20.55 23.23 -27.01
C THR A 70 19.31 23.36 -27.89
N PHE A 71 18.64 24.51 -27.88
CA PHE A 71 17.48 24.76 -28.72
C PHE A 71 17.33 26.24 -29.10
N ILE A 72 16.61 26.45 -30.19
CA ILE A 72 16.11 27.74 -30.66
C ILE A 72 14.67 27.57 -31.11
N HIS A 73 13.79 28.48 -30.71
CA HIS A 73 12.36 28.41 -30.94
C HIS A 73 11.80 29.81 -31.22
N GLN A 74 11.18 29.99 -32.38
CA GLN A 74 10.45 31.20 -32.70
C GLN A 74 9.08 31.18 -32.02
N ASN A 75 8.76 32.21 -31.26
CA ASN A 75 7.44 32.30 -30.63
C ASN A 75 6.37 32.50 -31.73
N PRO A 76 5.32 31.67 -31.82
CA PRO A 76 4.27 31.85 -32.83
C PRO A 76 3.47 33.15 -32.67
N LEU A 77 3.49 33.74 -31.47
CA LEU A 77 2.68 34.91 -31.09
C LEU A 77 3.50 36.21 -31.01
N GLU A 78 4.83 36.15 -31.15
CA GLU A 78 5.73 37.30 -31.08
C GLU A 78 6.77 37.19 -32.19
N SER A 79 7.28 38.30 -32.73
CA SER A 79 8.35 38.26 -33.75
C SER A 79 9.72 37.86 -33.19
N ASP A 80 9.82 37.58 -31.89
CA ASP A 80 11.07 37.27 -31.20
C ASP A 80 11.36 35.76 -31.15
N THR A 81 12.64 35.44 -31.26
CA THR A 81 13.17 34.09 -31.17
C THR A 81 13.78 33.85 -29.81
N ASN A 82 13.47 32.71 -29.20
CA ASN A 82 14.04 32.24 -27.95
C ASN A 82 15.17 31.25 -28.26
N LYS A 83 16.37 31.53 -27.80
CA LYS A 83 17.55 30.66 -27.88
C LYS A 83 17.96 30.31 -26.45
N ALA A 84 18.28 29.05 -26.19
CA ALA A 84 18.70 28.62 -24.85
C ALA A 84 19.95 27.76 -24.88
N GLY A 85 20.83 27.97 -23.90
CA GLY A 85 22.13 27.31 -23.84
C GLY A 85 22.89 27.54 -22.53
N THR A 86 24.14 27.12 -22.50
CA THR A 86 25.06 27.25 -21.36
C THR A 86 26.47 27.59 -21.86
N PHE A 87 27.36 27.97 -20.96
CA PHE A 87 28.77 28.21 -21.29
C PHE A 87 29.64 27.03 -20.88
N ILE A 88 30.48 26.56 -21.79
CA ILE A 88 31.64 25.72 -21.45
C ILE A 88 32.83 26.67 -21.19
N ASN A 89 33.67 26.42 -20.18
CA ASN A 89 34.81 27.28 -19.82
C ASN A 89 34.49 28.63 -19.16
N LYS A 90 33.33 28.77 -18.51
CA LYS A 90 33.00 29.97 -17.71
C LYS A 90 32.72 29.65 -16.24
N ASP A 91 33.37 28.61 -15.73
CA ASP A 91 33.12 28.02 -14.39
C ASP A 91 33.62 28.88 -13.23
N ASP A 92 34.41 29.91 -13.50
CA ASP A 92 34.88 30.86 -12.48
C ASP A 92 33.72 31.82 -12.06
N PRO A 93 33.35 31.88 -10.78
CA PRO A 93 32.29 32.76 -10.26
C PRO A 93 32.61 34.27 -10.38
N ASP A 94 33.84 34.66 -10.71
CA ASP A 94 34.21 36.06 -10.97
C ASP A 94 34.21 36.40 -12.47
N SER A 95 33.89 35.45 -13.35
CA SER A 95 33.86 35.67 -14.80
C SER A 95 32.78 36.65 -15.21
N LEU A 96 33.17 37.79 -15.78
CA LEU A 96 32.25 38.73 -16.43
C LEU A 96 31.63 38.10 -17.69
N LEU A 97 30.36 38.39 -17.96
CA LEU A 97 29.66 37.96 -19.17
C LEU A 97 29.28 39.17 -20.01
N TYR A 98 29.79 39.21 -21.24
CA TYR A 98 29.40 40.17 -22.27
C TYR A 98 28.36 39.58 -23.22
N LEU A 99 27.46 40.43 -23.73
CA LEU A 99 26.36 40.00 -24.56
C LEU A 99 26.80 39.28 -25.85
N ASN A 100 27.90 39.73 -26.47
CA ASN A 100 28.45 39.11 -27.67
C ASN A 100 28.97 37.68 -27.45
N GLU A 101 29.31 37.31 -26.22
CA GLU A 101 29.70 35.94 -25.88
C GLU A 101 28.51 34.98 -26.01
N ILE A 102 27.26 35.47 -25.95
CA ILE A 102 26.05 34.66 -26.16
C ILE A 102 25.69 34.59 -27.66
N HIS A 103 25.70 35.74 -28.32
CA HIS A 103 25.44 35.87 -29.75
C HIS A 103 25.96 37.23 -30.28
N GLU A 104 26.73 37.21 -31.35
CA GLU A 104 27.29 38.40 -32.00
C GLU A 104 26.26 39.13 -32.87
N GLY A 105 26.36 40.45 -32.97
CA GLY A 105 25.50 41.25 -33.86
C GLY A 105 24.06 41.42 -33.39
N LEU A 106 23.77 41.17 -32.11
CA LEU A 106 22.47 41.47 -31.51
C LEU A 106 22.17 42.96 -31.56
N PRO A 107 20.92 43.37 -31.79
CA PRO A 107 20.58 44.77 -31.87
C PRO A 107 20.44 45.35 -30.45
N VAL A 108 21.44 46.15 -30.06
CA VAL A 108 21.54 46.77 -28.73
C VAL A 108 22.05 48.20 -28.82
N PRO A 109 21.63 49.09 -27.88
CA PRO A 109 21.96 50.51 -27.93
C PRO A 109 23.43 50.83 -27.59
N SER A 110 24.15 49.91 -26.94
CA SER A 110 25.55 50.07 -26.56
C SER A 110 26.38 48.91 -27.12
N PRO A 111 27.62 49.15 -27.58
CA PRO A 111 28.50 48.08 -28.02
C PRO A 111 28.79 47.11 -26.86
N ASN A 112 28.34 45.87 -27.02
CA ASN A 112 28.68 44.75 -26.16
C ASN A 112 28.49 44.97 -24.63
N PRO A 113 27.25 45.16 -24.16
CA PRO A 113 26.97 45.41 -22.75
C PRO A 113 27.24 44.17 -21.88
N LEU A 114 27.48 44.42 -20.58
CA LEU A 114 27.55 43.37 -19.57
C LEU A 114 26.16 42.78 -19.29
N VAL A 115 26.12 41.47 -19.11
CA VAL A 115 24.96 40.72 -18.62
C VAL A 115 25.26 40.32 -17.19
N ARG A 116 24.30 40.52 -16.27
CA ARG A 116 24.46 40.02 -14.90
C ARG A 116 24.61 38.50 -14.92
N PHE A 117 25.69 38.03 -14.31
CA PHE A 117 26.11 36.64 -14.31
C PHE A 117 26.86 36.43 -12.98
N ASN A 118 26.62 35.29 -12.32
CA ASN A 118 27.17 34.93 -11.00
C ASN A 118 26.39 35.43 -9.76
N GLU A 119 25.06 35.53 -9.87
CA GLU A 119 24.17 35.89 -8.75
C GLU A 119 24.00 34.76 -7.70
N ARG A 120 24.54 33.56 -7.96
CA ARG A 120 24.46 32.38 -7.08
C ARG A 120 25.79 31.60 -7.09
N PRO A 121 26.15 30.94 -5.98
CA PRO A 121 27.39 30.18 -5.84
C PRO A 121 27.27 28.79 -6.53
N THR A 122 26.95 28.78 -7.82
CA THR A 122 26.85 27.56 -8.63
C THR A 122 27.32 27.85 -10.06
N ILE A 123 28.05 26.90 -10.64
CA ILE A 123 28.46 26.99 -12.04
C ILE A 123 27.36 26.48 -13.00
N MET A 124 26.35 25.78 -12.48
CA MET A 124 25.23 25.25 -13.25
C MET A 124 24.28 26.38 -13.66
N ARG A 125 24.66 27.04 -14.76
CA ARG A 125 23.99 28.23 -15.28
C ARG A 125 23.49 27.99 -16.70
N ALA A 126 22.23 28.30 -16.95
CA ALA A 126 21.67 28.32 -18.30
C ALA A 126 21.15 29.72 -18.65
N ILE A 127 21.18 30.03 -19.93
CA ILE A 127 20.79 31.32 -20.46
C ILE A 127 19.64 31.13 -21.42
N ARG A 128 18.65 32.02 -21.30
CA ARG A 128 17.64 32.25 -22.34
C ARG A 128 17.91 33.62 -22.95
N LEU A 129 18.18 33.63 -24.25
CA LEU A 129 18.22 34.84 -25.08
C LEU A 129 16.89 34.96 -25.83
N LYS A 130 16.23 36.11 -25.72
CA LYS A 130 15.06 36.50 -26.51
C LYS A 130 15.44 37.72 -27.37
N SER A 131 15.46 37.56 -28.69
CA SER A 131 15.79 38.63 -29.64
C SER A 131 15.29 38.30 -31.06
N LYS A 132 15.34 39.26 -31.99
CA LYS A 132 15.01 39.06 -33.41
C LYS A 132 16.11 38.28 -34.14
N LEU A 133 16.11 36.96 -33.97
CA LEU A 133 17.03 36.05 -34.68
C LEU A 133 16.29 35.33 -35.81
N VAL A 134 16.89 35.28 -37.00
CA VAL A 134 16.37 34.49 -38.14
C VAL A 134 16.89 33.05 -37.97
N ALA A 135 16.09 32.18 -37.39
CA ALA A 135 16.43 30.76 -37.25
C ALA A 135 15.19 29.87 -37.28
N GLU A 136 15.28 28.76 -38.00
CA GLU A 136 14.29 27.69 -37.92
C GLU A 136 14.33 27.04 -36.53
N GLY A 137 13.15 26.73 -36.00
CA GLY A 137 13.02 26.08 -34.69
C GLY A 137 13.74 24.73 -34.69
N ARG A 138 14.75 24.58 -33.81
CA ARG A 138 15.54 23.35 -33.66
C ARG A 138 15.77 23.07 -32.19
N ASP A 139 15.70 21.80 -31.82
CA ASP A 139 15.99 21.33 -30.47
C ASP A 139 16.78 20.03 -30.56
N THR A 140 18.00 20.05 -30.01
CA THR A 140 18.90 18.89 -30.00
C THR A 140 18.47 17.84 -28.99
N LYS A 141 17.65 18.22 -28.00
CA LYS A 141 17.30 17.39 -26.83
C LYS A 141 18.55 16.76 -26.23
N SER A 142 19.62 17.55 -26.10
CA SER A 142 20.93 17.06 -25.70
C SER A 142 21.10 17.11 -24.18
N ALA A 143 21.79 16.10 -23.64
CA ALA A 143 22.08 16.05 -22.21
C ALA A 143 23.13 17.10 -21.85
N TRP A 144 22.81 17.93 -20.86
CA TRP A 144 23.70 18.84 -20.19
C TRP A 144 24.49 18.11 -19.12
N ARG A 145 25.82 18.14 -19.21
CA ARG A 145 26.72 17.37 -18.37
C ARG A 145 27.50 18.28 -17.42
N LEU A 146 27.49 17.93 -16.14
CA LEU A 146 28.23 18.62 -15.09
C LEU A 146 28.99 17.62 -14.22
N LEU A 147 30.17 18.02 -13.75
CA LEU A 147 30.96 17.23 -12.79
C LEU A 147 30.83 17.84 -11.40
N ASP A 148 30.59 17.01 -10.40
CA ASP A 148 30.60 17.44 -9.00
C ASP A 148 31.99 17.35 -8.33
N ASN A 149 32.07 17.87 -7.11
CA ASN A 149 33.27 17.87 -6.27
C ASN A 149 33.75 16.48 -5.81
N TYR A 150 32.97 15.42 -6.05
CA TYR A 150 33.35 14.03 -5.82
C TYR A 150 33.77 13.29 -7.10
N GLY A 151 33.74 13.99 -8.26
CA GLY A 151 34.06 13.40 -9.56
C GLY A 151 32.90 12.63 -10.18
N THR A 152 31.67 12.79 -9.68
CA THR A 152 30.48 12.20 -10.28
C THR A 152 29.95 13.11 -11.39
N GLU A 153 29.73 12.54 -12.57
CA GLU A 153 29.06 13.22 -13.66
C GLU A 153 27.54 13.14 -13.49
N HIS A 154 26.89 14.30 -13.53
CA HIS A 154 25.44 14.45 -13.51
C HIS A 154 24.94 14.90 -14.88
N ARG A 155 23.73 14.48 -15.24
CA ARG A 155 23.16 14.71 -16.57
C ARG A 155 21.71 15.19 -16.51
N PHE A 156 21.43 16.31 -17.17
CA PHE A 156 20.10 16.93 -17.20
C PHE A 156 19.67 17.32 -18.62
N PHE A 157 18.40 17.63 -18.85
CA PHE A 157 17.91 18.24 -20.08
C PHE A 157 17.33 19.63 -19.80
N LEU A 158 17.58 20.58 -20.70
CA LEU A 158 16.84 21.84 -20.72
C LEU A 158 15.70 21.76 -21.73
N ALA A 159 14.53 22.20 -21.32
CA ALA A 159 13.36 22.30 -22.19
C ALA A 159 12.66 23.65 -22.00
N PRO A 160 12.06 24.21 -23.06
CA PRO A 160 11.16 25.35 -22.91
C PRO A 160 9.88 24.94 -22.18
N ALA A 161 9.32 25.84 -21.40
CA ALA A 161 7.99 25.71 -20.85
C ALA A 161 6.96 25.68 -21.99
N THR A 162 5.93 24.85 -21.84
CA THR A 162 4.87 24.69 -22.83
C THR A 162 3.73 25.67 -22.56
N GLY A 163 3.29 26.41 -23.57
CA GLY A 163 2.17 27.36 -23.45
C GLY A 163 2.60 28.78 -23.05
N VAL A 164 1.64 29.60 -22.63
CA VAL A 164 1.89 30.99 -22.19
C VAL A 164 2.48 30.96 -20.78
N VAL A 165 3.73 31.43 -20.64
CA VAL A 165 4.42 31.52 -19.34
C VAL A 165 4.04 32.85 -18.66
N PRO A 166 3.44 32.85 -17.47
CA PRO A 166 3.13 34.08 -16.76
C PRO A 166 4.40 34.83 -16.32
N PRO A 167 4.35 36.16 -16.16
CA PRO A 167 5.47 36.92 -15.61
C PRO A 167 5.92 36.34 -14.26
N GLY A 168 7.24 36.18 -14.08
CA GLY A 168 7.82 35.63 -12.85
C GLY A 168 7.95 34.10 -12.82
N PHE A 169 7.39 33.38 -13.79
CA PHE A 169 7.58 31.93 -13.92
C PHE A 169 8.76 31.60 -14.86
N PRO A 170 9.50 30.52 -14.59
CA PRO A 170 10.64 30.13 -15.41
C PRO A 170 10.18 29.64 -16.79
N TYR A 171 10.79 30.18 -17.84
CA TYR A 171 10.63 29.66 -19.20
C TYR A 171 11.52 28.43 -19.45
N LEU A 172 12.73 28.40 -18.89
CA LEU A 172 13.59 27.23 -18.96
C LEU A 172 13.27 26.28 -17.82
N LEU A 173 12.98 25.03 -18.17
CA LEU A 173 12.75 23.93 -17.26
C LEU A 173 13.91 22.95 -17.36
N LEU A 174 14.44 22.53 -16.20
CA LEU A 174 15.38 21.43 -16.10
C LEU A 174 14.60 20.12 -15.95
N LYS A 175 15.06 19.05 -16.59
CA LYS A 175 14.49 17.71 -16.51
C LYS A 175 15.60 16.70 -16.26
N ASP A 176 15.31 15.63 -15.51
CA ASP A 176 16.24 14.52 -15.36
C ASP A 176 16.53 13.88 -16.71
N THR A 177 17.79 13.47 -16.94
CA THR A 177 18.06 12.55 -18.05
C THR A 177 17.43 11.20 -17.70
N LEU A 178 16.57 10.69 -18.59
CA LEU A 178 16.07 9.33 -18.48
C LEU A 178 17.21 8.34 -18.74
N VAL A 179 18.10 8.15 -17.77
CA VAL A 179 18.62 6.80 -17.52
C VAL A 179 17.78 6.28 -16.37
N GLN A 180 16.52 5.95 -16.66
CA GLN A 180 15.92 4.91 -15.83
C GLN A 180 16.85 3.70 -15.97
N PRO A 181 17.34 3.14 -14.86
CA PRO A 181 18.13 1.92 -14.94
C PRO A 181 17.35 0.91 -15.79
N ARG A 182 18.00 0.34 -16.81
CA ARG A 182 17.35 -0.70 -17.61
C ARG A 182 17.15 -1.88 -16.69
N LEU A 183 15.90 -2.13 -16.32
CA LEU A 183 15.49 -3.22 -15.46
C LEU A 183 14.74 -4.26 -16.29
N ARG A 184 14.94 -5.53 -15.94
CA ARG A 184 14.15 -6.64 -16.48
C ARG A 184 13.88 -7.67 -15.41
N LEU A 185 12.88 -8.50 -15.64
CA LEU A 185 12.71 -9.75 -14.92
C LEU A 185 13.30 -10.89 -15.75
N THR A 186 13.99 -11.82 -15.08
CA THR A 186 14.48 -13.07 -15.69
C THR A 186 13.78 -14.31 -15.13
N HIS A 187 13.15 -14.20 -13.97
CA HIS A 187 12.24 -15.19 -13.40
C HIS A 187 11.01 -14.50 -12.86
N PHE A 188 9.83 -14.99 -13.21
CA PHE A 188 8.58 -14.52 -12.63
C PHE A 188 7.54 -15.65 -12.62
N GLU A 189 7.28 -16.20 -11.44
CA GLU A 189 6.44 -17.39 -11.27
C GLU A 189 5.42 -17.18 -10.14
N ILE A 190 4.19 -17.68 -10.33
CA ILE A 190 3.16 -17.74 -9.31
C ILE A 190 2.85 -19.20 -8.99
N LYS A 191 2.81 -19.55 -7.70
CA LYS A 191 2.53 -20.91 -7.25
C LYS A 191 1.81 -20.94 -5.92
N LEU A 192 1.28 -22.12 -5.59
CA LEU A 192 0.75 -22.40 -4.26
C LEU A 192 1.89 -22.82 -3.31
N PRO A 193 1.71 -22.69 -1.98
CA PRO A 193 2.74 -23.05 -1.01
C PRO A 193 3.24 -24.50 -1.09
N ASN A 194 2.41 -25.41 -1.58
CA ASN A 194 2.78 -26.82 -1.81
C ASN A 194 3.48 -27.06 -3.17
N GLY A 195 3.78 -26.02 -3.93
CA GLY A 195 4.33 -26.09 -5.29
C GLY A 195 3.30 -26.46 -6.37
N GLY A 196 2.03 -26.68 -6.00
CA GLY A 196 0.96 -26.96 -6.94
C GLY A 196 0.46 -25.73 -7.69
N VAL A 197 -0.35 -25.98 -8.73
CA VAL A 197 -0.98 -24.94 -9.57
C VAL A 197 -2.49 -24.87 -9.40
N SER A 198 -3.09 -25.72 -8.55
CA SER A 198 -4.52 -25.68 -8.29
C SER A 198 -4.87 -26.01 -6.83
N THR A 199 -5.92 -25.37 -6.32
CA THR A 199 -6.46 -25.64 -4.99
C THR A 199 -7.96 -25.34 -4.90
N ASN A 200 -8.62 -26.01 -3.97
CA ASN A 200 -9.97 -25.68 -3.51
C ASN A 200 -10.01 -25.24 -2.04
N GLU A 201 -8.86 -24.94 -1.45
CA GLU A 201 -8.69 -24.65 -0.01
C GLU A 201 -9.03 -23.20 0.36
N LEU A 202 -10.18 -22.71 -0.09
CA LEU A 202 -10.66 -21.35 0.18
C LEU A 202 -12.17 -21.33 0.40
N TYR A 203 -12.61 -20.80 1.53
CA TYR A 203 -14.05 -20.59 1.78
C TYR A 203 -14.48 -19.25 1.18
N ALA A 204 -15.57 -19.24 0.42
CA ALA A 204 -16.18 -18.03 -0.13
C ALA A 204 -16.97 -17.28 0.96
N ASN A 205 -16.28 -16.69 1.95
CA ASN A 205 -16.89 -15.96 3.07
C ASN A 205 -16.40 -14.51 3.20
N GLY A 206 -15.56 -14.05 2.27
CA GLY A 206 -14.95 -12.71 2.26
C GLY A 206 -13.86 -12.50 3.31
N ARG A 207 -13.49 -13.53 4.08
CA ARG A 207 -12.55 -13.46 5.22
C ARG A 207 -11.43 -14.49 5.13
N HIS A 208 -11.74 -15.74 4.81
CA HIS A 208 -10.76 -16.80 4.63
C HIS A 208 -9.80 -16.44 3.49
N GLN A 209 -8.51 -16.68 3.69
CA GLN A 209 -7.46 -16.31 2.74
C GLN A 209 -6.71 -17.54 2.24
N CYS A 210 -6.53 -17.62 0.91
CA CYS A 210 -5.63 -18.55 0.26
C CYS A 210 -4.28 -17.85 0.03
N LYS A 211 -3.23 -18.36 0.67
CA LYS A 211 -1.86 -17.88 0.42
C LYS A 211 -1.42 -18.28 -0.98
N VAL A 212 -0.80 -17.35 -1.69
CA VAL A 212 -0.12 -17.57 -2.96
C VAL A 212 1.30 -17.04 -2.84
N VAL A 213 2.22 -17.71 -3.52
CA VAL A 213 3.65 -17.40 -3.48
C VAL A 213 4.07 -16.93 -4.86
N VAL A 214 4.77 -15.81 -4.92
CA VAL A 214 5.27 -15.23 -6.16
C VAL A 214 6.79 -15.15 -6.08
N GLU A 215 7.48 -15.76 -7.04
CA GLU A 215 8.93 -15.74 -7.13
C GLU A 215 9.39 -14.78 -8.21
N VAL A 216 10.39 -13.97 -7.91
CA VAL A 216 10.88 -12.91 -8.80
C VAL A 216 12.41 -12.90 -8.80
N ILE A 217 13.02 -12.82 -9.98
CA ILE A 217 14.41 -12.39 -10.14
C ILE A 217 14.41 -11.15 -11.01
N ALA A 218 14.88 -10.03 -10.45
CA ALA A 218 15.06 -8.77 -11.15
C ALA A 218 16.54 -8.54 -11.45
N GLU A 219 16.83 -8.01 -12.64
CA GLU A 219 18.18 -7.64 -13.05
C GLU A 219 18.23 -6.18 -13.48
N GLN A 220 19.39 -5.58 -13.27
CA GLN A 220 19.73 -4.24 -13.72
C GLN A 220 20.93 -4.28 -14.65
N MET A 221 20.82 -3.57 -15.77
CA MET A 221 21.96 -3.34 -16.65
C MET A 221 22.98 -2.45 -15.93
N GLN A 222 24.18 -2.98 -15.75
CA GLN A 222 25.31 -2.30 -15.15
C GLN A 222 26.02 -1.40 -16.19
N PRO A 223 26.84 -0.44 -15.74
CA PRO A 223 27.58 0.47 -16.65
C PRO A 223 28.54 -0.25 -17.61
N ASP A 224 28.98 -1.46 -17.27
CA ASP A 224 29.83 -2.30 -18.11
C ASP A 224 29.06 -3.04 -19.22
N GLY A 225 27.73 -2.88 -19.27
CA GLY A 225 26.84 -3.55 -20.23
C GLY A 225 26.41 -4.95 -19.82
N ASN A 226 26.78 -5.44 -18.62
CA ASN A 226 26.33 -6.72 -18.09
C ASN A 226 25.05 -6.57 -17.26
N TRP A 227 24.24 -7.62 -17.22
CA TRP A 227 23.10 -7.69 -16.32
C TRP A 227 23.54 -8.28 -14.98
N ALA A 228 23.15 -7.63 -13.88
CA ALA A 228 23.36 -8.15 -12.53
C ALA A 228 22.04 -8.24 -11.79
N ALA A 229 21.85 -9.31 -11.03
CA ALA A 229 20.69 -9.48 -10.15
C ALA A 229 20.66 -8.37 -9.10
N ILE A 230 19.47 -7.83 -8.86
CA ILE A 230 19.22 -6.80 -7.85
C ILE A 230 18.04 -7.19 -6.96
N ARG A 231 17.99 -6.58 -5.77
CA ARG A 231 16.80 -6.61 -4.94
C ARG A 231 15.73 -5.66 -5.46
N LEU A 232 14.48 -6.09 -5.39
CA LEU A 232 13.30 -5.28 -5.59
C LEU A 232 13.29 -4.16 -4.54
N THR A 233 12.94 -2.97 -4.99
CA THR A 233 12.64 -1.83 -4.11
C THR A 233 11.31 -2.03 -3.40
N GLN A 234 11.09 -1.31 -2.30
CA GLN A 234 9.80 -1.35 -1.60
C GLN A 234 8.62 -0.95 -2.51
N ALA A 235 8.83 0.00 -3.43
CA ALA A 235 7.81 0.39 -4.40
C ALA A 235 7.44 -0.74 -5.37
N GLN A 236 8.43 -1.53 -5.81
CA GLN A 236 8.21 -2.71 -6.64
C GLN A 236 7.54 -3.85 -5.84
N HIS A 237 7.96 -4.09 -4.59
CA HIS A 237 7.24 -5.01 -3.71
C HIS A 237 5.78 -4.60 -3.50
N ASN A 238 5.51 -3.29 -3.35
CA ASN A 238 4.15 -2.78 -3.16
C ASN A 238 3.32 -2.81 -4.44
N SER A 239 3.94 -2.79 -5.62
CA SER A 239 3.25 -2.90 -6.91
C SER A 239 2.88 -4.34 -7.26
N LEU A 240 3.55 -5.33 -6.65
CA LEU A 240 3.23 -6.74 -6.87
C LEU A 240 1.81 -7.06 -6.36
N THR A 241 0.97 -7.54 -7.26
CA THR A 241 -0.40 -7.95 -6.98
C THR A 241 -0.78 -9.18 -7.81
N ILE A 242 -1.98 -9.71 -7.58
CA ILE A 242 -2.54 -10.84 -8.31
C ILE A 242 -3.72 -10.34 -9.14
N THR A 243 -3.83 -10.81 -10.38
CA THR A 243 -4.90 -10.45 -11.32
C THR A 243 -5.48 -11.67 -12.00
N ARG A 244 -6.56 -11.49 -12.77
CA ARG A 244 -7.11 -12.58 -13.59
C ARG A 244 -6.09 -12.99 -14.65
N TYR A 245 -5.92 -14.29 -14.87
CA TYR A 245 -5.11 -14.79 -15.98
C TYR A 245 -5.64 -14.28 -17.32
N SER A 246 -4.83 -13.51 -18.06
CA SER A 246 -5.20 -12.85 -19.32
C SER A 246 -3.95 -12.48 -20.11
N ALA A 247 -4.08 -12.30 -21.42
CA ALA A 247 -3.03 -11.71 -22.25
C ALA A 247 -2.93 -10.17 -22.08
N ASN A 248 -3.95 -9.55 -21.49
CA ASN A 248 -3.94 -8.12 -21.15
C ASN A 248 -3.11 -7.89 -19.87
N VAL A 249 -1.97 -7.21 -19.98
CA VAL A 249 -1.08 -6.90 -18.85
C VAL A 249 -1.73 -6.01 -17.77
N ASN A 250 -2.79 -5.27 -18.14
CA ASN A 250 -3.54 -4.41 -17.23
C ASN A 250 -4.88 -5.05 -16.82
N GLU A 251 -5.03 -6.36 -16.98
CA GLU A 251 -6.23 -7.07 -16.54
C GLU A 251 -6.40 -6.91 -15.02
N PRO A 252 -7.58 -6.47 -14.53
CA PRO A 252 -7.82 -6.35 -13.10
C PRO A 252 -8.04 -7.72 -12.44
N LEU A 253 -8.04 -7.72 -11.11
CA LEU A 253 -8.55 -8.86 -10.35
C LEU A 253 -10.07 -9.01 -10.61
N PRO A 254 -10.62 -10.24 -10.76
CA PRO A 254 -12.05 -10.42 -11.01
C PRO A 254 -12.91 -9.83 -9.90
N ARG A 255 -14.12 -9.38 -10.26
CA ARG A 255 -15.07 -8.80 -9.30
C ARG A 255 -15.33 -9.77 -8.14
N GLY A 256 -15.25 -9.25 -6.91
CA GLY A 256 -15.49 -10.03 -5.68
C GLY A 256 -14.29 -10.81 -5.17
N TRP A 257 -13.17 -10.81 -5.90
CA TRP A 257 -11.88 -11.26 -5.38
C TRP A 257 -11.11 -10.07 -4.79
N SER A 258 -10.36 -10.33 -3.73
CA SER A 258 -9.42 -9.38 -3.12
C SER A 258 -8.05 -10.03 -2.98
N CYS A 259 -6.99 -9.22 -3.07
CA CYS A 259 -5.61 -9.62 -2.88
C CYS A 259 -5.00 -8.78 -1.75
N ASP A 260 -4.85 -9.38 -0.58
CA ASP A 260 -4.27 -8.73 0.59
C ASP A 260 -2.75 -8.98 0.66
N HIS A 261 -2.00 -8.01 1.20
CA HIS A 261 -0.54 -8.11 1.34
C HIS A 261 -0.12 -8.88 2.59
N VAL A 262 -1.02 -9.01 3.57
CA VAL A 262 -0.74 -9.59 4.89
C VAL A 262 -1.81 -10.60 5.25
N LYS A 263 -1.38 -11.69 5.92
CA LYS A 263 -2.28 -12.69 6.47
C LYS A 263 -3.16 -12.06 7.55
N ASN A 264 -4.45 -12.35 7.53
CA ASN A 264 -5.36 -11.97 8.59
C ASN A 264 -5.38 -13.02 9.73
N ILE A 265 -6.33 -12.87 10.66
CA ILE A 265 -6.42 -13.69 11.87
C ILE A 265 -6.95 -15.11 11.65
N TYR A 266 -7.38 -15.47 10.44
CA TYR A 266 -8.00 -16.76 10.15
C TYR A 266 -6.95 -17.81 9.77
N ASP A 267 -7.24 -19.06 10.09
CA ASP A 267 -6.49 -20.23 9.67
C ASP A 267 -6.65 -20.44 8.16
N ALA A 268 -5.67 -21.09 7.54
CA ALA A 268 -5.69 -21.44 6.11
C ALA A 268 -6.10 -22.91 5.95
N GLY A 269 -6.55 -23.30 4.77
CA GLY A 269 -6.99 -24.68 4.50
C GLY A 269 -8.48 -24.89 4.77
N LEU A 270 -9.00 -26.06 4.41
CA LEU A 270 -10.37 -26.43 4.75
C LEU A 270 -10.41 -27.17 6.09
N TRP A 271 -11.49 -26.97 6.84
CA TRP A 271 -11.75 -27.77 8.01
C TRP A 271 -12.00 -29.23 7.61
N ASN A 272 -11.30 -30.16 8.26
CA ASN A 272 -11.45 -31.59 8.04
C ASN A 272 -11.83 -32.30 9.34
N ALA A 273 -13.11 -32.61 9.49
CA ALA A 273 -13.67 -33.22 10.70
C ALA A 273 -13.10 -34.61 11.05
N ALA A 274 -12.46 -35.30 10.10
CA ALA A 274 -12.01 -36.69 10.27
C ALA A 274 -10.53 -36.84 10.64
N SER A 275 -9.73 -35.76 10.62
CA SER A 275 -8.26 -35.87 10.64
C SER A 275 -7.58 -35.21 11.84
N GLU A 276 -8.32 -34.71 12.83
CA GLU A 276 -7.74 -34.03 13.98
C GLU A 276 -7.67 -34.90 15.25
N GLU A 277 -7.17 -36.12 15.08
CA GLU A 277 -6.40 -36.80 16.13
C GLU A 277 -4.91 -36.54 15.85
N GLY A 278 -4.40 -35.43 16.39
CA GLY A 278 -2.96 -35.20 16.52
C GLY A 278 -2.27 -34.42 15.38
N GLU A 279 -2.32 -33.10 15.46
CA GLU A 279 -1.21 -32.25 14.97
C GLU A 279 -0.76 -31.30 16.08
N GLN A 280 -0.13 -31.87 17.13
CA GLN A 280 0.90 -31.14 17.87
C GLN A 280 2.19 -31.22 17.06
N ASN A 281 2.82 -30.07 16.83
CA ASN A 281 4.14 -29.90 16.22
C ASN A 281 4.26 -30.22 14.72
N LYS A 282 3.75 -29.32 13.87
CA LYS A 282 4.53 -28.97 12.66
C LYS A 282 5.51 -27.88 13.02
N SER A 283 6.69 -28.33 13.41
CA SER A 283 7.91 -27.53 13.41
C SER A 283 8.00 -26.74 12.12
N ILE A 284 8.21 -25.42 12.24
CA ILE A 284 8.62 -24.56 11.13
C ILE A 284 9.96 -25.12 10.65
N VAL A 285 9.92 -25.92 9.58
CA VAL A 285 11.11 -26.22 8.80
C VAL A 285 11.46 -24.90 8.10
N MET A 286 12.38 -24.14 8.68
CA MET A 286 13.13 -23.16 7.90
C MET A 286 13.86 -23.97 6.83
N GLU A 287 13.33 -23.98 5.60
CA GLU A 287 14.13 -24.34 4.45
C GLU A 287 15.23 -23.27 4.31
N VAL A 288 16.41 -23.63 4.81
CA VAL A 288 17.66 -23.04 4.36
C VAL A 288 17.83 -23.49 2.91
N ARG A 289 17.51 -22.62 1.96
CA ARG A 289 17.94 -22.79 0.56
C ARG A 289 19.00 -21.74 0.22
N SER A 290 20.23 -22.26 0.14
CA SER A 290 21.26 -21.92 -0.84
C SER A 290 21.56 -20.44 -1.09
N SER A 291 22.71 -20.00 -0.60
CA SER A 291 23.50 -18.93 -1.23
C SER A 291 23.73 -19.25 -2.71
N ASP A 292 23.20 -18.42 -3.63
CA ASP A 292 23.88 -17.94 -4.86
C ASP A 292 22.98 -17.42 -6.00
N ILE A 293 21.66 -17.26 -5.82
CA ILE A 293 20.83 -16.52 -6.80
C ILE A 293 19.83 -15.67 -6.03
N GLN A 294 19.77 -14.35 -6.28
CA GLN A 294 18.86 -13.40 -5.61
C GLN A 294 17.39 -13.59 -6.03
N MET A 295 16.84 -14.78 -5.86
CA MET A 295 15.42 -15.05 -6.04
C MET A 295 14.66 -14.51 -4.83
N GLU A 296 13.68 -13.65 -5.08
CA GLU A 296 12.82 -13.08 -4.07
C GLU A 296 11.47 -13.78 -4.05
N VAL A 297 11.02 -14.12 -2.84
CA VAL A 297 9.75 -14.82 -2.61
C VAL A 297 8.81 -13.87 -1.91
N VAL A 298 7.67 -13.58 -2.55
CA VAL A 298 6.68 -12.61 -2.08
C VAL A 298 5.33 -13.30 -1.89
N ASP A 299 4.79 -13.21 -0.68
CA ASP A 299 3.48 -13.77 -0.35
C ASP A 299 2.35 -12.79 -0.69
N ARG A 300 1.23 -13.33 -1.19
CA ARG A 300 -0.06 -12.63 -1.32
C ARG A 300 -1.20 -13.51 -0.84
N TYR A 301 -2.31 -12.89 -0.45
CA TYR A 301 -3.44 -13.58 0.17
C TYR A 301 -4.72 -13.28 -0.60
N LEU A 302 -5.22 -14.26 -1.34
CA LEU A 302 -6.46 -14.14 -2.10
C LEU A 302 -7.67 -14.50 -1.22
N ARG A 303 -8.75 -13.73 -1.33
CA ARG A 303 -10.04 -14.06 -0.72
C ARG A 303 -11.20 -13.76 -1.64
N LEU A 304 -12.28 -14.52 -1.50
CA LEU A 304 -13.50 -14.39 -2.29
C LEU A 304 -14.67 -13.92 -1.42
N ASP A 305 -15.34 -12.85 -1.85
CA ASP A 305 -16.53 -12.31 -1.20
C ASP A 305 -17.68 -13.33 -1.16
N ALA A 306 -18.48 -13.29 -0.08
CA ALA A 306 -19.50 -14.30 0.20
C ALA A 306 -20.63 -14.40 -0.83
N ASN A 307 -20.87 -13.33 -1.60
CA ASN A 307 -21.97 -13.26 -2.58
C ASN A 307 -21.48 -13.42 -4.03
N THR A 308 -20.21 -13.74 -4.24
CA THR A 308 -19.65 -13.95 -5.57
C THR A 308 -19.86 -15.41 -6.00
N PRO A 309 -20.28 -15.67 -7.25
CA PRO A 309 -20.40 -17.03 -7.78
C PRO A 309 -19.11 -17.83 -7.61
N ILE A 310 -19.26 -19.09 -7.19
CA ILE A 310 -18.14 -20.03 -7.07
C ILE A 310 -17.84 -20.62 -8.45
N GLU A 311 -16.69 -20.23 -8.99
CA GLU A 311 -16.19 -20.66 -10.30
C GLU A 311 -14.70 -21.04 -10.19
N ASP A 312 -14.23 -21.92 -11.08
CA ASP A 312 -12.80 -22.18 -11.24
C ASP A 312 -12.15 -20.95 -11.88
N MET A 313 -11.30 -20.26 -11.13
CA MET A 313 -10.68 -19.02 -11.59
C MET A 313 -9.17 -19.18 -11.72
N ARG A 314 -8.61 -18.73 -12.85
CA ARG A 314 -7.16 -18.68 -13.06
C ARG A 314 -6.61 -17.30 -12.74
N PHE A 315 -5.47 -17.27 -12.07
CA PHE A 315 -4.78 -16.06 -11.66
C PHE A 315 -3.34 -16.02 -12.16
N MET A 316 -2.85 -14.81 -12.41
CA MET A 316 -1.46 -14.50 -12.71
C MET A 316 -0.96 -13.43 -11.73
N ALA A 317 0.34 -13.37 -11.46
CA ALA A 317 0.90 -12.24 -10.72
C ALA A 317 1.23 -11.10 -11.69
N SER A 318 1.20 -9.86 -11.19
CA SER A 318 1.55 -8.63 -11.90
C SER A 318 2.46 -7.78 -11.04
N ILE A 319 3.49 -7.16 -11.61
CA ILE A 319 4.44 -6.27 -10.91
C ILE A 319 4.91 -5.16 -11.85
N ASN A 320 5.08 -3.94 -11.32
CA ASN A 320 5.71 -2.84 -12.05
C ASN A 320 7.21 -2.74 -11.69
N VAL A 321 8.07 -2.86 -12.69
CA VAL A 321 9.53 -2.78 -12.56
C VAL A 321 10.08 -1.89 -13.67
N GLY A 322 10.73 -0.78 -13.30
CA GLY A 322 11.31 0.16 -14.26
C GLY A 322 10.27 0.78 -15.21
N GLY A 323 9.05 1.03 -14.72
CA GLY A 323 7.94 1.55 -15.52
C GLY A 323 7.26 0.53 -16.43
N VAL A 324 7.74 -0.72 -16.47
CA VAL A 324 7.13 -1.81 -17.24
C VAL A 324 6.30 -2.69 -16.30
N THR A 325 5.06 -2.97 -16.68
CA THR A 325 4.21 -3.97 -16.02
C THR A 325 4.50 -5.35 -16.59
N TYR A 326 5.03 -6.23 -15.75
CA TYR A 326 5.21 -7.65 -16.06
C TYR A 326 4.06 -8.45 -15.49
N THR A 327 3.69 -9.54 -16.17
CA THR A 327 2.74 -10.54 -15.70
C THR A 327 3.38 -11.93 -15.74
N THR A 328 2.89 -12.88 -14.95
CA THR A 328 3.36 -14.27 -15.08
C THR A 328 2.83 -14.97 -16.34
N ASN A 329 1.94 -14.31 -17.08
CA ASN A 329 1.60 -14.62 -18.48
C ASN A 329 2.04 -13.43 -19.35
N TYR A 330 3.31 -13.39 -19.74
CA TYR A 330 3.91 -12.25 -20.44
C TYR A 330 4.76 -12.74 -21.60
N THR A 331 4.67 -12.06 -22.73
CA THR A 331 5.53 -12.34 -23.88
C THR A 331 5.82 -11.03 -24.58
N LYS A 332 7.08 -10.58 -24.52
CA LYS A 332 7.56 -9.42 -25.27
C LYS A 332 9.06 -9.51 -25.46
N GLU A 333 9.52 -9.30 -26.69
CA GLU A 333 10.94 -9.39 -27.06
C GLU A 333 11.52 -10.76 -26.64
N ASP A 334 12.59 -10.77 -25.85
CA ASP A 334 13.28 -11.99 -25.40
C ASP A 334 12.81 -12.48 -24.01
N VAL A 335 11.75 -11.88 -23.46
CA VAL A 335 11.23 -12.23 -22.13
C VAL A 335 9.88 -12.93 -22.28
N GLN A 336 9.81 -14.16 -21.78
CA GLN A 336 8.60 -14.97 -21.77
C GLN A 336 8.38 -15.61 -20.41
N PHE A 337 7.16 -15.45 -19.89
CA PHE A 337 6.66 -16.13 -18.68
C PHE A 337 5.31 -16.76 -18.99
N ASP A 338 5.11 -17.98 -18.52
CA ASP A 338 3.82 -18.70 -18.57
C ASP A 338 3.63 -19.47 -17.27
N SER A 339 3.04 -18.81 -16.28
CA SER A 339 2.78 -19.36 -14.96
C SER A 339 1.46 -18.83 -14.42
N TYR A 340 0.66 -19.73 -13.85
CA TYR A 340 -0.66 -19.45 -13.31
C TYR A 340 -1.01 -20.39 -12.16
N ILE A 341 -1.98 -19.97 -11.36
CA ILE A 341 -2.67 -20.83 -10.40
C ILE A 341 -4.17 -20.85 -10.70
N SER A 342 -4.84 -21.93 -10.32
CA SER A 342 -6.29 -22.09 -10.43
C SER A 342 -6.89 -22.27 -9.03
N ILE A 343 -7.83 -21.41 -8.64
CA ILE A 343 -8.51 -21.54 -7.36
C ILE A 343 -10.00 -21.71 -7.62
N ARG A 344 -10.58 -22.76 -7.03
CA ARG A 344 -12.03 -22.93 -6.92
C ARG A 344 -12.41 -22.81 -5.45
N ALA A 345 -13.00 -21.69 -5.05
CA ALA A 345 -13.48 -21.56 -3.69
C ALA A 345 -14.57 -22.62 -3.38
N VAL A 346 -14.84 -22.84 -2.09
CA VAL A 346 -15.90 -23.73 -1.61
C VAL A 346 -16.89 -22.97 -0.75
N GLN A 347 -18.12 -23.48 -0.69
CA GLN A 347 -19.16 -22.92 0.15
C GLN A 347 -18.71 -22.95 1.63
N PRO A 348 -18.86 -21.84 2.38
CA PRO A 348 -18.67 -21.84 3.82
C PRO A 348 -19.56 -22.90 4.47
N TYR A 349 -19.00 -23.70 5.36
CA TYR A 349 -19.78 -24.64 6.16
C TYR A 349 -20.56 -23.90 7.25
N ARG A 350 -21.61 -24.55 7.76
CA ARG A 350 -22.42 -24.06 8.85
C ARG A 350 -22.42 -25.07 9.99
N LEU A 351 -22.12 -24.62 11.19
CA LEU A 351 -22.36 -25.38 12.41
C LEU A 351 -23.81 -25.20 12.84
N LEU A 352 -24.48 -26.31 13.09
CA LEU A 352 -25.78 -26.38 13.73
C LEU A 352 -25.61 -26.46 15.25
N ALA A 353 -26.65 -26.10 16.01
CA ALA A 353 -26.64 -26.18 17.47
C ALA A 353 -26.29 -27.59 17.96
N GLN A 354 -26.75 -28.63 17.24
CA GLN A 354 -26.43 -30.04 17.53
C GLN A 354 -24.96 -30.41 17.31
N ASN A 355 -24.19 -29.62 16.56
CA ASN A 355 -22.77 -29.85 16.37
C ASN A 355 -21.93 -29.33 17.54
N LEU A 356 -22.52 -28.55 18.45
CA LEU A 356 -21.82 -27.98 19.58
C LEU A 356 -22.00 -28.84 20.83
N VAL A 357 -20.95 -28.93 21.64
CA VAL A 357 -21.03 -29.52 22.99
C VAL A 357 -21.41 -28.41 23.97
N GLY A 358 -22.60 -28.51 24.53
CA GLY A 358 -23.11 -27.58 25.54
C GLY A 358 -22.67 -27.97 26.95
N HIS A 359 -22.20 -26.97 27.71
CA HIS A 359 -21.88 -27.11 29.13
C HIS A 359 -22.55 -25.99 29.92
N VAL A 360 -22.92 -26.29 31.18
CA VAL A 360 -23.56 -25.31 32.06
C VAL A 360 -22.83 -25.27 33.39
N ASP A 361 -22.56 -24.05 33.85
CA ASP A 361 -22.13 -23.77 35.20
C ASP A 361 -23.33 -23.24 36.01
N VAL A 362 -24.10 -24.14 36.61
CA VAL A 362 -25.37 -23.88 37.33
C VAL A 362 -25.20 -23.14 38.67
N SER A 363 -23.98 -22.68 38.97
CA SER A 363 -23.64 -22.00 40.22
C SER A 363 -22.47 -21.05 39.98
N ALA A 364 -22.47 -20.39 38.81
CA ALA A 364 -21.43 -19.43 38.45
C ALA A 364 -21.41 -18.23 39.42
N TYR A 365 -22.58 -17.87 39.95
CA TYR A 365 -22.75 -17.01 41.12
C TYR A 365 -24.13 -17.24 41.75
N ASN A 366 -24.25 -17.20 43.08
CA ASN A 366 -25.54 -17.27 43.76
C ASN A 366 -25.49 -16.53 45.11
N ASP A 367 -26.51 -15.73 45.40
CA ASP A 367 -26.78 -15.14 46.71
C ASP A 367 -28.29 -15.03 46.98
N ASP A 368 -28.68 -14.32 48.05
CA ASP A 368 -30.09 -14.14 48.40
C ASP A 368 -30.88 -13.24 47.43
N LYS A 369 -30.21 -12.56 46.49
CA LYS A 369 -30.81 -11.62 45.53
C LYS A 369 -30.89 -12.19 44.12
N CYS A 370 -29.90 -12.97 43.70
CA CYS A 370 -29.83 -13.51 42.35
C CYS A 370 -29.04 -14.82 42.26
N ASP A 371 -29.41 -15.60 41.25
CA ASP A 371 -28.76 -16.84 40.87
C ASP A 371 -28.36 -16.76 39.39
N ILE A 372 -27.09 -17.00 39.10
CA ILE A 372 -26.50 -16.85 37.77
C ILE A 372 -25.88 -18.16 37.32
N ASP A 373 -26.35 -18.61 36.16
CA ASP A 373 -25.74 -19.69 35.41
C ASP A 373 -24.99 -19.14 34.21
N VAL A 374 -23.91 -19.82 33.83
CA VAL A 374 -23.18 -19.54 32.59
C VAL A 374 -23.21 -20.78 31.70
N TYR A 375 -23.63 -20.58 30.46
CA TYR A 375 -23.71 -21.59 29.43
C TYR A 375 -22.54 -21.42 28.47
N TYR A 376 -21.90 -22.51 28.10
CA TYR A 376 -20.74 -22.56 27.23
C TYR A 376 -21.04 -23.52 26.09
N TRP A 377 -20.73 -23.12 24.86
CA TRP A 377 -20.78 -24.03 23.71
C TRP A 377 -19.40 -24.13 23.07
N VAL A 378 -18.95 -25.38 22.93
CA VAL A 378 -17.66 -25.73 22.33
C VAL A 378 -17.93 -26.37 20.97
N PRO A 379 -17.36 -25.83 19.87
CA PRO A 379 -17.52 -26.44 18.56
C PRO A 379 -16.69 -27.74 18.41
N PRO A 380 -16.89 -28.51 17.33
CA PRO A 380 -16.11 -29.71 17.05
C PRO A 380 -14.60 -29.44 16.95
N ASN A 381 -13.80 -30.51 17.04
CA ASN A 381 -12.34 -30.46 16.85
C ASN A 381 -11.97 -29.72 15.57
N GLY A 382 -10.93 -28.89 15.65
CA GLY A 382 -10.44 -28.06 14.54
C GLY A 382 -11.14 -26.72 14.37
N VAL A 383 -12.30 -26.55 15.00
CA VAL A 383 -13.05 -25.30 14.96
C VAL A 383 -12.94 -24.59 16.30
N ARG A 384 -12.82 -23.26 16.26
CA ARG A 384 -12.89 -22.40 17.45
C ARG A 384 -13.57 -21.08 17.07
N PHE A 385 -14.51 -20.63 17.89
CA PHE A 385 -15.04 -19.28 17.75
C PHE A 385 -13.99 -18.27 18.18
N ILE A 386 -13.67 -17.30 17.32
CA ILE A 386 -12.65 -16.27 17.60
C ILE A 386 -13.20 -14.84 17.53
N VAL A 387 -14.39 -14.66 16.95
CA VAL A 387 -15.10 -13.37 16.99
C VAL A 387 -16.55 -13.59 17.42
N ASN A 388 -16.98 -12.88 18.47
CA ASN A 388 -18.37 -12.80 18.89
C ASN A 388 -18.97 -11.50 18.33
N ARG A 389 -19.88 -11.61 17.35
CA ARG A 389 -20.54 -10.45 16.72
C ARG A 389 -21.73 -9.96 17.53
N GLY A 390 -22.08 -10.66 18.61
CA GLY A 390 -23.18 -10.33 19.50
C GLY A 390 -24.55 -10.71 18.96
N LEU A 391 -25.58 -10.17 19.60
CA LEU A 391 -26.99 -10.39 19.24
C LEU A 391 -27.42 -9.39 18.15
N SER A 392 -28.22 -9.85 17.19
CA SER A 392 -28.82 -9.00 16.15
C SER A 392 -29.82 -7.97 16.69
N ALA A 393 -30.42 -8.27 17.84
CA ALA A 393 -31.28 -7.39 18.61
C ALA A 393 -31.11 -7.70 20.10
N PHE A 394 -31.36 -6.75 20.98
CA PHE A 394 -31.33 -7.00 22.42
C PHE A 394 -32.39 -6.16 23.12
N LEU A 395 -32.84 -6.65 24.27
CA LEU A 395 -33.85 -5.99 25.08
C LEU A 395 -33.21 -4.97 26.01
N SER A 396 -33.84 -3.80 26.12
CA SER A 396 -33.63 -2.89 27.24
C SER A 396 -34.51 -3.36 28.40
N VAL A 397 -33.86 -3.73 29.51
CA VAL A 397 -34.50 -4.35 30.66
C VAL A 397 -33.93 -3.77 31.95
N ASP A 398 -34.78 -3.64 32.96
CA ASP A 398 -34.41 -2.98 34.21
C ASP A 398 -33.26 -3.71 34.91
N TYR A 399 -32.36 -2.94 35.52
CA TYR A 399 -31.20 -3.45 36.26
C TYR A 399 -30.23 -4.32 35.44
N ALA A 400 -30.30 -4.31 34.09
CA ALA A 400 -29.25 -4.91 33.28
C ALA A 400 -27.90 -4.22 33.53
N GLY A 401 -26.84 -5.01 33.59
CA GLY A 401 -25.48 -4.51 33.55
C GLY A 401 -25.14 -3.85 32.23
N LEU A 402 -24.18 -2.91 32.25
CA LEU A 402 -23.78 -2.13 31.06
C LEU A 402 -23.27 -3.03 29.91
N ASN A 403 -22.62 -4.14 30.28
CA ASN A 403 -22.05 -5.12 29.36
C ASN A 403 -23.01 -6.27 29.04
N PHE A 404 -24.25 -6.25 29.55
CA PHE A 404 -25.22 -7.29 29.28
C PHE A 404 -26.10 -6.94 28.09
N ARG A 405 -26.37 -7.93 27.24
CA ARG A 405 -27.30 -7.84 26.12
C ARG A 405 -28.32 -8.96 26.27
N ALA A 406 -29.51 -8.61 26.74
CA ALA A 406 -30.59 -9.56 27.01
C ALA A 406 -31.27 -10.00 25.73
N SER A 407 -31.50 -11.31 25.57
CA SER A 407 -32.36 -11.89 24.53
C SER A 407 -33.80 -12.03 25.03
N TYR A 408 -34.00 -12.51 26.26
CA TYR A 408 -35.32 -12.62 26.87
C TYR A 408 -35.28 -12.26 28.36
N ASP A 409 -36.45 -11.86 28.88
CA ASP A 409 -36.72 -11.59 30.30
C ASP A 409 -38.15 -12.03 30.61
N VAL A 410 -38.30 -13.16 31.30
CA VAL A 410 -39.58 -13.85 31.50
C VAL A 410 -39.79 -14.20 32.97
N LYS A 411 -41.05 -14.19 33.42
CA LYS A 411 -41.40 -14.44 34.81
C LYS A 411 -41.65 -15.94 35.03
N ASP A 412 -41.02 -16.51 36.05
CA ASP A 412 -41.25 -17.88 36.48
C ASP A 412 -42.52 -18.02 37.34
N GLY A 413 -42.96 -19.27 37.55
CA GLY A 413 -44.15 -19.57 38.35
C GLY A 413 -44.02 -19.22 39.84
N GLN A 414 -42.80 -18.92 40.32
CA GLN A 414 -42.51 -18.50 41.70
C GLN A 414 -42.39 -16.97 41.84
N GLY A 415 -42.62 -16.25 40.74
CA GLY A 415 -42.61 -14.80 40.68
C GLY A 415 -41.22 -14.16 40.57
N ALA A 416 -40.16 -14.95 40.40
CA ALA A 416 -38.85 -14.44 40.00
C ALA A 416 -38.81 -14.28 38.47
N PHE A 417 -37.87 -13.46 37.99
CA PHE A 417 -37.62 -13.29 36.56
C PHE A 417 -36.36 -14.03 36.18
N ASN A 418 -36.44 -14.77 35.07
CA ASN A 418 -35.32 -15.38 34.39
C ASN A 418 -34.99 -14.54 33.15
N ARG A 419 -33.76 -14.07 33.10
CA ARG A 419 -33.22 -13.28 32.02
C ARG A 419 -32.05 -14.00 31.40
N ALA A 420 -32.05 -14.16 30.09
CA ALA A 420 -30.93 -14.73 29.36
C ALA A 420 -30.35 -13.76 28.33
N GLY A 421 -29.06 -13.90 28.06
CA GLY A 421 -28.36 -13.07 27.11
C GLY A 421 -26.86 -13.32 27.12
N ILE A 422 -26.11 -12.40 26.53
CA ILE A 422 -24.66 -12.47 26.45
C ILE A 422 -24.01 -11.31 27.20
N VAL A 423 -22.77 -11.54 27.67
CA VAL A 423 -21.92 -10.48 28.20
C VAL A 423 -20.94 -10.08 27.11
N VAL A 424 -21.01 -8.84 26.65
CA VAL A 424 -20.13 -8.30 25.60
C VAL A 424 -18.83 -7.78 26.21
N ASN A 425 -17.81 -7.58 25.37
CA ASN A 425 -16.48 -7.08 25.78
C ASN A 425 -15.72 -8.00 26.74
N LYS A 426 -16.04 -9.31 26.75
CA LYS A 426 -15.40 -10.33 27.59
C LYS A 426 -14.85 -11.51 26.77
N ASP A 427 -14.65 -11.32 25.47
CA ASP A 427 -14.12 -12.32 24.52
C ASP A 427 -12.59 -12.40 24.57
N VAL A 428 -12.07 -12.57 25.79
CA VAL A 428 -10.64 -12.71 26.09
C VAL A 428 -10.40 -13.99 26.89
N PRO A 429 -9.16 -14.53 26.89
CA PRO A 429 -8.79 -15.60 27.81
C PRO A 429 -9.03 -15.19 29.27
N ASN A 430 -9.61 -16.07 30.08
CA ASN A 430 -9.87 -15.87 31.51
C ASN A 430 -10.54 -14.52 31.84
N PRO A 431 -11.74 -14.25 31.30
CA PRO A 431 -12.38 -12.95 31.48
C PRO A 431 -12.77 -12.71 32.94
N SER A 432 -12.44 -11.53 33.44
CA SER A 432 -12.95 -11.03 34.71
C SER A 432 -14.35 -10.45 34.50
N VAL A 433 -15.39 -11.13 34.98
CA VAL A 433 -16.79 -10.67 34.90
C VAL A 433 -17.28 -10.31 36.30
N LEU A 434 -17.74 -9.06 36.45
CA LEU A 434 -18.38 -8.59 37.68
C LEU A 434 -19.88 -8.88 37.63
N LEU A 435 -20.52 -9.02 38.79
CA LEU A 435 -21.98 -9.12 38.87
C LEU A 435 -22.65 -7.91 38.20
N ALA A 436 -22.10 -6.71 38.39
CA ALA A 436 -22.58 -5.48 37.75
C ALA A 436 -22.47 -5.47 36.20
N ASP A 437 -21.67 -6.37 35.60
CA ASP A 437 -21.65 -6.55 34.15
C ASP A 437 -22.95 -7.20 33.64
N ILE A 438 -23.66 -7.92 34.51
CA ILE A 438 -24.87 -8.70 34.20
C ILE A 438 -26.13 -8.09 34.86
N PHE A 439 -26.06 -7.80 36.16
CA PHE A 439 -27.19 -7.40 36.99
C PHE A 439 -26.77 -6.40 38.08
N THR A 440 -27.36 -5.20 38.07
CA THR A 440 -26.90 -4.06 38.90
C THR A 440 -27.70 -3.85 40.18
N ARG A 441 -28.75 -4.62 40.42
CA ARG A 441 -29.62 -4.44 41.60
C ARG A 441 -28.92 -4.75 42.94
N PRO A 442 -28.10 -5.80 43.09
CA PRO A 442 -27.47 -6.10 44.37
C PRO A 442 -26.50 -4.97 44.79
N PRO A 443 -26.49 -4.54 46.07
CA PRO A 443 -25.71 -3.38 46.51
C PRO A 443 -24.19 -3.54 46.32
N ASN A 444 -23.70 -4.78 46.32
CA ASN A 444 -22.27 -5.09 46.16
C ASN A 444 -21.92 -5.59 44.74
N ALA A 445 -22.76 -5.33 43.73
CA ALA A 445 -22.59 -5.88 42.38
C ALA A 445 -21.24 -5.53 41.72
N TYR A 446 -20.64 -4.40 42.10
CA TYR A 446 -19.33 -3.96 41.58
C TYR A 446 -18.13 -4.62 42.26
N GLN A 447 -18.35 -5.42 43.31
CA GLN A 447 -17.30 -6.08 44.11
C GLN A 447 -17.37 -7.61 44.03
N ARG A 448 -18.38 -8.16 43.34
CA ARG A 448 -18.64 -9.59 43.24
C ARG A 448 -18.28 -10.07 41.84
N TYR A 449 -17.60 -11.21 41.77
CA TYR A 449 -17.21 -11.85 40.52
C TYR A 449 -18.16 -12.99 40.19
N VAL A 450 -18.46 -13.13 38.90
CA VAL A 450 -19.18 -14.27 38.33
C VAL A 450 -18.17 -15.13 37.61
N ARG A 451 -18.12 -16.45 37.91
CA ARG A 451 -17.21 -17.36 37.21
C ARG A 451 -17.63 -17.47 35.74
N PHE A 452 -16.74 -17.12 34.81
CA PHE A 452 -17.06 -16.99 33.38
C PHE A 452 -16.00 -17.61 32.45
N ASP A 453 -15.09 -18.38 33.02
CA ASP A 453 -13.88 -18.93 32.40
C ASP A 453 -13.76 -20.46 32.52
N ARG A 454 -14.86 -21.15 32.89
CA ARG A 454 -14.85 -22.60 33.15
C ARG A 454 -14.51 -23.44 31.91
N TYR A 455 -14.82 -22.95 30.71
CA TYR A 455 -14.49 -23.57 29.44
C TYR A 455 -13.83 -22.57 28.50
N GLN A 456 -12.83 -23.02 27.74
CA GLN A 456 -12.08 -22.19 26.79
C GLN A 456 -12.88 -21.98 25.50
N THR A 457 -13.93 -21.16 25.57
CA THR A 457 -14.73 -20.73 24.43
C THR A 457 -15.20 -19.30 24.64
N ILE A 458 -15.29 -18.52 23.56
CA ILE A 458 -15.89 -17.19 23.62
C ILE A 458 -17.43 -17.25 23.54
N MET A 459 -17.99 -18.37 23.06
CA MET A 459 -19.43 -18.58 22.94
C MET A 459 -20.03 -18.89 24.31
N ARG A 460 -20.29 -17.82 25.08
CA ARG A 460 -20.87 -17.88 26.42
C ARG A 460 -22.15 -17.07 26.52
N ALA A 461 -23.15 -17.66 27.16
CA ALA A 461 -24.38 -16.98 27.54
C ALA A 461 -24.61 -17.05 29.05
N VAL A 462 -25.44 -16.16 29.56
CA VAL A 462 -25.77 -16.06 30.98
C VAL A 462 -27.27 -16.17 31.16
N ARG A 463 -27.69 -16.98 32.14
CA ARG A 463 -29.04 -16.93 32.72
C ARG A 463 -28.94 -16.29 34.09
N CYS A 464 -29.62 -15.17 34.30
CA CYS A 464 -29.74 -14.50 35.58
C CYS A 464 -31.18 -14.63 36.09
N ARG A 465 -31.35 -15.23 37.27
CA ARG A 465 -32.62 -15.33 37.97
C ARG A 465 -32.64 -14.35 39.14
N GLY A 466 -33.66 -13.50 39.24
CA GLY A 466 -33.78 -12.54 40.33
C GLY A 466 -35.21 -12.06 40.55
N LYS A 467 -35.53 -11.58 41.76
CA LYS A 467 -36.88 -11.06 42.07
C LYS A 467 -36.90 -9.54 41.89
N TYR A 468 -37.57 -9.03 40.86
CA TYR A 468 -37.77 -7.60 40.62
C TYR A 468 -39.13 -7.29 39.99
N ASN A 469 -39.59 -6.06 40.13
CA ASN A 469 -40.90 -5.65 39.60
C ASN A 469 -40.73 -5.13 38.18
N THR A 470 -41.01 -5.95 37.17
CA THR A 470 -41.27 -5.48 35.80
C THR A 470 -42.70 -5.82 35.40
N GLN A 471 -43.26 -5.03 34.48
CA GLN A 471 -44.64 -5.17 34.03
C GLN A 471 -44.80 -6.08 32.80
N PHE A 472 -43.72 -6.49 32.13
CA PHE A 472 -43.81 -7.18 30.84
C PHE A 472 -42.77 -8.29 30.68
N MET A 473 -43.23 -9.47 30.26
CA MET A 473 -42.36 -10.53 29.72
C MET A 473 -41.97 -10.17 28.29
N ARG A 474 -40.71 -10.35 27.93
CA ARG A 474 -40.16 -9.94 26.63
C ARG A 474 -39.21 -10.99 26.09
N ASP A 475 -39.24 -11.19 24.78
CA ASP A 475 -38.30 -12.03 24.04
C ASP A 475 -38.02 -11.36 22.69
N SER A 476 -36.75 -11.08 22.39
CA SER A 476 -36.33 -10.47 21.14
C SER A 476 -36.21 -11.48 20.00
N ARG A 477 -36.19 -12.78 20.29
CA ARG A 477 -35.83 -13.86 19.35
C ARG A 477 -34.54 -13.56 18.60
N ALA A 478 -33.59 -12.92 19.27
CA ALA A 478 -32.38 -12.43 18.63
C ALA A 478 -31.49 -13.56 18.14
N GLN A 479 -30.86 -13.31 17.00
CA GLN A 479 -29.83 -14.16 16.44
C GLN A 479 -28.49 -13.79 17.04
N TRP A 480 -27.76 -14.77 17.55
CA TRP A 480 -26.39 -14.66 18.01
C TRP A 480 -25.43 -15.07 16.89
N ARG A 481 -24.53 -14.17 16.53
CA ARG A 481 -23.59 -14.36 15.43
C ARG A 481 -22.17 -14.55 15.95
N LEU A 482 -21.49 -15.57 15.47
CA LEU A 482 -20.08 -15.83 15.77
C LEU A 482 -19.32 -16.16 14.49
N TRP A 483 -18.03 -15.80 14.47
CA TRP A 483 -17.11 -16.24 13.43
C TRP A 483 -16.09 -17.21 14.02
N ASP A 484 -15.82 -18.27 13.28
CA ASP A 484 -14.79 -19.23 13.63
C ASP A 484 -13.40 -18.85 13.10
N ASN A 485 -12.42 -19.70 13.39
CA ASN A 485 -11.05 -19.58 12.93
C ASN A 485 -10.87 -19.69 11.42
N PHE A 486 -11.84 -20.19 10.65
CA PHE A 486 -11.82 -20.16 9.19
C PHE A 486 -12.62 -18.97 8.63
N GLY A 487 -13.15 -18.10 9.50
CA GLY A 487 -13.95 -16.95 9.14
C GLY A 487 -15.37 -17.31 8.70
N CYS A 488 -15.82 -18.55 8.85
CA CYS A 488 -17.21 -18.91 8.58
C CYS A 488 -18.11 -18.29 9.65
N GLU A 489 -19.24 -17.71 9.22
CA GLU A 489 -20.23 -17.14 10.12
C GLU A 489 -21.25 -18.20 10.52
N HIS A 490 -21.49 -18.31 11.83
CA HIS A 490 -22.47 -19.18 12.42
C HIS A 490 -23.52 -18.35 13.15
N VAL A 491 -24.79 -18.72 12.95
CA VAL A 491 -25.95 -18.00 13.46
C VAL A 491 -26.81 -18.96 14.27
N PHE A 492 -27.02 -18.59 15.53
CA PHE A 492 -27.79 -19.35 16.50
C PHE A 492 -28.87 -18.48 17.14
N GLY A 493 -29.91 -19.07 17.70
CA GLY A 493 -30.94 -18.39 18.49
C GLY A 493 -30.97 -18.86 19.94
N PHE A 494 -31.63 -18.07 20.77
CA PHE A 494 -31.95 -18.42 22.17
C PHE A 494 -33.34 -19.05 22.25
N GLY A 495 -33.39 -20.37 22.35
CA GLY A 495 -34.54 -21.09 22.85
C GLY A 495 -34.64 -21.02 24.38
N GLN A 496 -35.85 -21.17 24.90
CA GLN A 496 -36.11 -21.17 26.34
C GLN A 496 -36.92 -22.41 26.75
N ALA A 497 -36.57 -22.99 27.90
CA ALA A 497 -37.34 -24.02 28.60
C ALA A 497 -37.52 -23.63 30.08
N ASP A 498 -38.43 -24.31 30.78
CA ASP A 498 -38.73 -24.08 32.20
C ASP A 498 -38.98 -22.61 32.56
N SER A 499 -39.86 -21.96 31.78
CA SER A 499 -40.16 -20.53 31.94
C SER A 499 -38.91 -19.65 31.93
N GLY A 500 -37.99 -19.93 31.00
CA GLY A 500 -36.73 -19.19 30.81
C GLY A 500 -35.61 -19.56 31.79
N ASN A 501 -35.82 -20.54 32.67
CA ASN A 501 -34.78 -20.98 33.59
C ASN A 501 -33.64 -21.73 32.86
N VAL A 502 -33.95 -22.35 31.72
CA VAL A 502 -32.99 -23.08 30.89
C VAL A 502 -32.84 -22.41 29.53
N ILE A 503 -31.59 -22.17 29.13
CA ILE A 503 -31.23 -21.70 27.79
C ILE A 503 -31.02 -22.91 26.88
N ASN A 504 -31.79 -22.98 25.80
CA ASN A 504 -31.55 -23.91 24.70
C ASN A 504 -30.94 -23.15 23.53
N LEU A 505 -29.90 -23.69 22.92
CA LEU A 505 -29.40 -23.14 21.66
C LEU A 505 -30.20 -23.74 20.51
N ILE A 506 -30.67 -22.89 19.59
CA ILE A 506 -31.39 -23.32 18.39
C ILE A 506 -30.68 -22.79 17.14
N ASP A 507 -30.95 -23.41 15.99
CA ASP A 507 -30.44 -22.92 14.71
C ASP A 507 -31.11 -21.60 14.33
N GLY A 508 -30.29 -20.64 13.88
CA GLY A 508 -30.71 -19.27 13.56
C GLY A 508 -31.19 -19.03 12.13
#